data_AF-A0AB38C239-F1
#
_entry.id   AF-A0AB38C239-F1
#
_cell.length_a   1.000
_cell.length_b   1.000
_cell.length_c   1.000
_cell.angle_alpha   90.00
_cell.angle_beta   90.00
_cell.angle_gamma   90.00
#
_symmetry.space_group_name_H-M   'P 1'
#
loop_
_entity.id
_entity.type
_entity.pdbx_description
1 polymer ?
#
loop_
_entity_poly.entity_id
_entity_poly.type
_entity_poly.pdbx_seq_one_letter_code
_entity_poly.pdbx_strand_id
1 'polypeptide(L)' 'MVYAQLSDDGETVVAVFSCAQDETDYPNQAQLQDTDERYLQFKRNSEAS' A
#
# COMPACT_ATOMS: atom_id res chain seq x y z
N MET A 1 10.80 -1.64 -3.45
CA MET A 1 9.64 -1.23 -4.27
C MET A 1 8.50 -2.22 -4.06
N VAL A 2 7.34 -1.74 -3.64
CA VAL A 2 6.10 -2.51 -3.46
C VAL A 2 4.94 -1.78 -4.13
N TYR A 3 3.92 -2.51 -4.55
CA TYR A 3 2.68 -1.93 -5.05
C TYR A 3 1.64 -2.00 -3.95
N ALA A 4 0.97 -0.89 -3.67
CA ALA A 4 0.03 -0.79 -2.57
C ALA A 4 -1.23 -0.03 -2.98
N GLN A 5 -2.37 -0.44 -2.47
CA GLN A 5 -3.58 0.37 -2.49
C GLN A 5 -3.54 1.31 -1.29
N LEU A 6 -3.72 2.61 -1.53
CA LEU A 6 -3.88 3.60 -0.48
C LEU A 6 -5.38 3.82 -0.16
N SER A 7 -5.65 4.29 1.04
CA SER A 7 -6.94 4.89 1.42
C SER A 7 -7.23 6.14 0.58
N ASP A 8 -8.47 6.62 0.64
CA ASP A 8 -8.92 7.80 -0.12
C ASP A 8 -8.17 9.10 0.23
N ASP A 9 -7.59 9.17 1.43
CA ASP A 9 -6.72 10.28 1.86
C ASP A 9 -5.26 10.14 1.38
N GLY A 10 -4.87 8.99 0.84
CA GLY A 10 -3.50 8.69 0.40
C GLY A 10 -2.50 8.43 1.53
N GLU A 11 -2.94 8.43 2.79
CA GLU A 11 -2.06 8.35 3.96
C GLU A 11 -1.88 6.91 4.48
N THR A 12 -2.85 6.03 4.25
CA THR A 12 -2.84 4.67 4.80
C THR A 12 -2.75 3.62 3.70
N VAL A 13 -1.87 2.64 3.85
CA VAL A 13 -1.87 1.45 3.00
C VAL A 13 -2.96 0.49 3.49
N VAL A 14 -3.87 0.10 2.59
CA VAL A 14 -4.97 -0.84 2.90
C VAL A 14 -4.75 -2.23 2.30
N ALA A 15 -3.95 -2.33 1.24
CA ALA A 15 -3.53 -3.61 0.66
C ALA A 15 -2.15 -3.49 -0.01
N VAL A 16 -1.43 -4.61 -0.09
CA VAL A 16 -0.12 -4.72 -0.76
C VAL A 16 -0.18 -5.84 -1.80
N PHE A 17 0.39 -5.57 -2.97
CA PHE A 17 0.38 -6.46 -4.14
C PHE A 17 1.81 -6.75 -4.62
N SER A 18 1.95 -7.84 -5.37
CA SER A 18 3.22 -8.21 -6.02
C SER A 18 3.49 -7.43 -7.32
N CYS A 19 2.48 -6.80 -7.92
CA CYS A 19 2.57 -6.03 -9.15
C CYS A 19 1.57 -4.86 -9.19
N ALA A 20 1.73 -3.96 -10.16
CA ALA A 20 0.73 -2.91 -10.44
C ALA A 20 -0.62 -3.55 -10.79
N GLN A 21 -1.69 -2.95 -10.28
CA GLN A 21 -3.08 -3.33 -10.54
C GLN A 21 -3.71 -2.44 -11.62
N ASP A 22 -4.93 -2.76 -12.05
CA ASP A 22 -5.70 -1.89 -12.94
C ASP A 22 -6.16 -0.63 -12.17
N GLU A 23 -5.93 0.56 -12.74
CA GLU A 23 -6.30 1.84 -12.12
C GLU A 23 -7.83 2.05 -12.03
N THR A 24 -8.61 1.33 -12.83
CA THR A 24 -10.08 1.35 -12.77
C THR A 24 -10.58 0.67 -11.49
N ASP A 25 -9.94 -0.44 -11.10
CA ASP A 25 -10.30 -1.22 -9.93
C ASP A 25 -9.58 -0.74 -8.65
N TYR A 26 -8.38 -0.15 -8.80
CA TYR A 26 -7.51 0.31 -7.73
C TYR A 26 -7.02 1.75 -7.99
N PRO A 27 -7.93 2.75 -7.92
CA PRO A 27 -7.66 4.12 -8.37
C PRO A 27 -6.63 4.86 -7.52
N ASN A 28 -6.47 4.46 -6.25
CA ASN A 28 -5.45 5.03 -5.35
C ASN A 28 -4.27 4.09 -5.16
N GLN A 29 -3.93 3.30 -6.18
CA GLN A 29 -2.70 2.50 -6.12
C GLN A 29 -1.46 3.41 -6.17
N ALA A 30 -0.42 3.00 -5.46
CA ALA A 30 0.87 3.67 -5.46
C ALA A 30 2.00 2.64 -5.47
N GLN A 31 3.11 3.02 -6.12
CA GLN A 31 4.37 2.32 -5.97
C GLN A 31 5.16 2.97 -4.83
N LEU A 32 5.43 2.22 -3.78
CA LEU A 32 6.13 2.68 -2.58
C LEU A 32 7.53 2.05 -2.50
N GLN A 33 8.46 2.75 -1.85
CA GLN A 33 9.72 2.13 -1.43
C GLN A 33 9.46 1.18 -0.25
N ASP A 34 10.33 0.19 -0.06
CA ASP A 34 10.27 -0.68 1.12
C ASP A 34 10.60 0.06 2.43
N THR A 35 11.18 1.25 2.33
CA THR A 35 11.40 2.20 3.42
C THR A 35 10.30 3.25 3.60
N ASP A 36 9.22 3.21 2.81
CA ASP A 36 8.10 4.15 2.97
C ASP A 36 7.40 3.92 4.31
N GLU A 37 7.20 4.99 5.09
CA GLU A 37 6.65 4.89 6.44
C GLU A 37 5.26 4.27 6.48
N ARG A 38 4.44 4.49 5.44
CA ARG A 38 3.08 3.93 5.33
C ARG A 38 3.14 2.42 5.15
N TYR A 39 4.06 1.95 4.31
CA TYR A 39 4.30 0.52 4.13
C TYR A 39 4.86 -0.14 5.40
N LEU A 40 5.81 0.52 6.06
CA LEU A 40 6.35 0.03 7.33
C LEU A 40 5.28 -0.04 8.43
N GLN A 41 4.37 0.94 8.48
CA GLN A 41 3.24 0.94 9.42
C GLN A 41 2.27 -0.19 9.11
N PHE A 42 1.93 -0.43 7.83
CA PHE A 42 1.09 -1.54 7.42
C PHE A 42 1.67 -2.89 7.87
N LYS A 43 2.97 -3.14 7.63
CA LYS A 43 3.63 -4.38 8.09
C LYS A 43 3.53 -4.57 9.61
N ARG A 44 3.81 -3.53 10.39
CA ARG A 44 3.72 -3.58 11.86
C ARG A 44 2.30 -3.97 12.32
N ASN A 45 1.27 -3.42 11.67
CA ASN A 45 -0.11 -3.72 12.00
C ASN A 45 -0.50 -5.16 11.59
N SER A 46 -0.02 -5.64 10.44
CA SER A 46 -0.29 -7.00 9.96
C SER A 46 0.39 -8.08 10.79
N GLU A 47 1.58 -7.81 11.34
CA GLU A 47 2.32 -8.74 12.21
C GLU A 47 1.76 -8.80 13.64
N ALA A 48 0.97 -7.79 14.04
CA ALA A 48 0.36 -7.71 15.36
C ALA A 48 -1.03 -8.41 15.45
N SER A 49 -1.52 -8.96 14.34
CA SER A 49 -2.82 -9.66 14.23
C SER A 49 -2.64 -11.17 14.12
#